data_AF-A0A314XWD8-F1
#
_entry.id   AF-A0A314XWD8-F1
#
_cell.length_a   1.000
_cell.length_b   1.000
_cell.length_c   1.000
_cell.angle_alpha   90.00
_cell.angle_beta   90.00
_cell.angle_gamma   90.00
#
_symmetry.space_group_name_H-M   'P 1'
#
loop_
_entity.id
_entity.type
_entity.pdbx_description
1 polymer ?
#
loop_
_entity_poly.entity_id
_entity_poly.type
_entity_poly.pdbx_seq_one_letter_code
_entity_poly.pdbx_strand_id
1 'polypeptide(L)'
;MEKGDDGGVAYSLSKLFQLHEGLNIASPPLPFYELITEYLVHLGNQDFVHVITGSCEGPRRVQYFCITIFQIIVGEGGTHMIKTLHSTVRSVDIKGLDWFTLQFCFTQ
;
A
#
# COMPACT_ATOMS: atom_id res chain seq x y z
N MET A 1 3.56 41.60 -36.12
CA MET A 1 4.63 40.66 -35.71
C MET A 1 4.49 40.47 -34.21
N GLU A 2 3.95 39.33 -33.76
CA GLU A 2 4.48 38.57 -32.63
C GLU A 2 3.86 37.17 -32.67
N LYS A 3 4.74 36.16 -32.55
CA LYS A 3 4.46 34.73 -32.64
C LYS A 3 3.78 34.31 -31.33
N GLY A 4 2.69 33.54 -31.37
CA GLY A 4 2.77 32.08 -31.42
C GLY A 4 2.81 31.52 -30.00
N ASP A 5 1.67 31.50 -29.31
CA ASP A 5 1.48 30.69 -28.10
C ASP A 5 1.04 29.30 -28.56
N ASP A 6 2.05 28.47 -28.88
CA ASP A 6 1.85 27.07 -29.22
C ASP A 6 1.55 26.35 -27.90
N GLY A 7 0.25 26.25 -27.58
CA GLY A 7 -0.29 25.53 -26.43
C GLY A 7 0.17 24.07 -26.45
N GLY A 8 1.38 23.84 -25.97
CA GLY A 8 2.04 22.55 -25.98
C GLY A 8 1.33 21.62 -25.01
N VAL A 9 0.73 20.56 -25.54
CA VAL A 9 0.26 19.43 -24.73
C VAL A 9 1.48 18.62 -24.33
N ALA A 10 1.80 18.62 -23.04
CA ALA A 10 2.83 17.75 -22.48
C ALA A 10 2.27 16.33 -22.31
N TYR A 11 2.87 15.36 -22.99
CA TYR A 11 2.58 13.93 -22.80
C TYR A 11 3.74 13.27 -22.05
N SER A 12 3.44 12.56 -20.97
CA SER A 12 4.41 11.66 -20.31
C SER A 12 4.21 10.24 -20.83
N LEU A 13 5.19 9.72 -21.56
CA LEU A 13 5.28 8.31 -21.96
C LEU A 13 5.89 7.47 -20.82
N SER A 14 5.41 7.65 -19.59
CA SER A 14 5.87 6.80 -18.48
C SER A 14 5.36 5.38 -18.69
N LYS A 15 6.28 4.44 -18.91
CA LYS A 15 5.98 3.01 -18.99
C LYS A 15 5.33 2.58 -17.67
N LEU A 16 4.07 2.12 -17.73
CA LEU A 16 3.32 1.69 -16.55
C LEU A 16 4.01 0.48 -15.90
N PHE A 17 3.93 0.41 -14.57
CA PHE A 17 4.37 -0.76 -13.80
C PHE A 17 3.44 -1.94 -14.09
N GLN A 18 4.01 -3.08 -14.47
CA GLN A 18 3.26 -4.31 -14.68
C GLN A 18 3.07 -5.04 -13.34
N LEU A 19 1.84 -5.43 -13.06
CA LEU A 19 1.46 -6.29 -11.94
C LEU A 19 1.16 -7.68 -12.50
N HIS A 20 2.12 -8.60 -12.45
CA HIS A 20 1.91 -9.94 -13.03
C HIS A 20 0.96 -10.81 -12.19
N GLU A 21 1.01 -10.71 -10.87
CA GLU A 21 0.18 -11.50 -9.94
C GLU A 21 -0.63 -10.64 -8.96
N GLY A 22 -0.66 -9.32 -9.17
CA GLY A 22 -1.17 -8.38 -8.18
C GLY A 22 -0.24 -8.24 -6.96
N LEU A 23 -0.63 -7.36 -6.01
CA LEU A 23 0.05 -7.28 -4.72
C LEU A 23 -0.51 -8.39 -3.82
N ASN A 24 0.33 -9.36 -3.45
CA ASN A 24 -0.08 -10.49 -2.61
C ASN A 24 -0.20 -10.03 -1.15
N ILE A 25 -1.30 -9.32 -0.85
CA ILE A 25 -1.63 -8.86 0.50
C ILE A 25 -2.25 -10.03 1.27
N ALA A 26 -1.67 -10.37 2.42
CA ALA A 26 -2.23 -11.31 3.35
C ALA A 26 -3.53 -10.72 3.94
N SER A 27 -4.60 -11.52 3.90
CA SER A 27 -5.91 -11.12 4.39
C SER A 27 -6.16 -11.61 5.82
N PRO A 28 -6.91 -10.84 6.64
CA PRO A 28 -7.35 -11.31 7.94
C PRO A 28 -8.30 -12.51 7.82
N PRO A 29 -8.53 -13.27 8.92
CA PRO A 29 -9.38 -14.46 8.91
C PRO A 29 -10.81 -14.19 8.41
N LEU A 30 -11.30 -12.97 8.59
CA LEU A 30 -12.57 -12.46 8.08
C LEU A 30 -12.31 -11.11 7.40
N PRO A 31 -13.09 -10.74 6.36
CA PRO A 31 -12.97 -9.43 5.74
C PRO A 31 -13.08 -8.29 6.76
N PHE A 32 -12.41 -7.18 6.48
CA PHE A 32 -12.62 -5.97 7.25
C PHE A 32 -14.06 -5.48 7.04
N TYR A 33 -14.77 -5.33 8.15
CA TYR A 33 -16.06 -4.64 8.20
C TYR A 33 -15.84 -3.12 8.16
N GLU A 34 -14.84 -2.64 8.90
CA GLU A 34 -14.47 -1.23 8.96
C GLU A 34 -12.95 -1.10 8.85
N LEU A 35 -12.50 -0.31 7.87
CA LEU A 35 -11.10 0.05 7.71
C LEU A 35 -10.81 1.29 8.55
N ILE A 36 -9.82 1.19 9.44
CA ILE A 36 -9.49 2.22 10.44
C ILE A 36 -8.33 3.09 9.97
N THR A 37 -7.28 2.49 9.42
CA THR A 37 -6.16 3.23 8.81
C THR A 37 -5.58 2.47 7.62
N GLU A 38 -5.04 3.22 6.66
CA GLU A 38 -4.28 2.69 5.53
C GLU A 38 -3.13 3.66 5.23
N TYR A 39 -1.91 3.13 5.20
CA TYR A 39 -0.69 3.88 4.89
C TYR A 39 0.16 3.16 3.87
N LEU A 40 0.70 3.92 2.92
CA LEU A 40 1.78 3.51 2.04
C LEU A 40 3.02 4.32 2.38
N VAL A 41 4.08 3.64 2.81
CA VAL A 41 5.32 4.24 3.32
C VAL A 41 6.47 3.86 2.41
N HIS A 42 7.26 4.85 2.00
CA HIS A 42 8.52 4.61 1.29
C HIS A 42 9.61 4.25 2.29
N LEU A 43 10.31 3.13 2.05
CA LEU A 43 11.38 2.64 2.92
C LEU A 43 12.79 3.06 2.46
N GLY A 44 12.89 3.84 1.39
CA GLY A 44 14.13 4.05 0.66
C GLY A 44 14.21 3.19 -0.60
N ASN A 45 15.07 3.57 -1.55
CA ASN A 45 15.20 2.90 -2.84
C ASN A 45 13.84 2.79 -3.56
N GLN A 46 13.48 1.57 -3.93
CA GLN A 46 12.21 1.23 -4.56
C GLN A 46 11.37 0.32 -3.65
N ASP A 47 11.63 0.38 -2.34
CA ASP A 47 10.98 -0.47 -1.33
C ASP A 47 9.85 0.31 -0.65
N PHE A 48 8.73 -0.37 -0.45
CA PHE A 48 7.52 0.20 0.11
C PHE A 48 6.92 -0.73 1.16
N VAL A 49 6.26 -0.14 2.14
CA VAL A 49 5.42 -0.81 3.12
C VAL A 49 4.00 -0.31 2.99
N HIS A 50 3.05 -1.23 2.85
CA HIS A 50 1.62 -0.96 2.90
C HIS A 50 1.08 -1.53 4.20
N VAL A 51 0.51 -0.67 5.05
CA VAL A 51 -0.10 -1.06 6.32
C VAL A 51 -1.56 -0.72 6.29
N ILE A 52 -2.41 -1.71 6.55
CA ILE A 52 -3.85 -1.53 6.71
C ILE A 52 -4.21 -1.99 8.12
N THR A 53 -5.04 -1.24 8.84
CA THR A 53 -5.65 -1.68 10.09
C THR A 53 -7.17 -1.65 9.94
N GLY A 54 -7.87 -2.64 10.46
CA GLY A 54 -9.33 -2.66 10.43
C GLY A 54 -9.93 -3.65 11.42
N SER A 55 -11.23 -3.49 11.65
CA SER A 55 -12.02 -4.42 12.45
C SER A 55 -12.71 -5.44 11.54
N CYS A 56 -12.81 -6.68 11.99
CA CYS A 56 -13.57 -7.72 11.31
C CYS A 56 -14.94 -7.89 11.99
N GLU A 57 -15.93 -8.45 11.27
CA GLU A 57 -17.16 -8.89 11.91
C GLU A 57 -16.84 -9.94 12.99
N GLY A 58 -17.11 -9.63 14.26
CA GLY A 58 -16.70 -10.49 15.37
C GLY A 58 -16.62 -9.75 16.71
N PRO A 59 -15.93 -10.34 17.72
CA PRO A 59 -15.78 -9.71 19.03
C PRO A 59 -15.07 -8.35 18.87
N ARG A 60 -15.70 -7.27 19.36
CA ARG A 60 -15.21 -5.87 19.28
C ARG A 60 -13.83 -5.60 19.91
N ARG A 61 -13.14 -6.64 20.40
CA ARG A 61 -11.87 -6.55 21.13
C ARG A 61 -10.65 -6.91 20.30
N VAL A 62 -10.82 -7.41 19.07
CA VAL A 62 -9.69 -7.78 18.21
C VAL A 62 -9.72 -6.94 16.95
N GLN A 63 -8.66 -6.17 16.75
CA GLN A 63 -8.39 -5.46 15.49
C GLN A 63 -7.29 -6.21 14.74
N TYR A 64 -7.38 -6.27 13.42
CA TYR A 64 -6.32 -6.85 12.60
C TYR A 64 -5.60 -5.76 11.85
N PHE A 65 -4.32 -5.99 11.58
CA PHE A 65 -3.56 -5.16 10.69
C PHE A 65 -2.68 -5.99 9.77
N CYS A 66 -2.74 -5.65 8.49
CA CYS A 66 -2.00 -6.27 7.41
C CYS A 66 -0.77 -5.41 7.14
N ILE A 67 0.39 -6.04 7.10
CA ILE A 67 1.64 -5.38 6.70
C ILE A 67 2.15 -6.10 5.46
N THR A 68 2.27 -5.37 4.36
CA THR A 68 2.80 -5.87 3.09
C THR A 68 4.02 -5.05 2.69
N ILE A 69 5.16 -5.70 2.55
CA ILE A 69 6.39 -5.13 2.02
C ILE A 69 6.50 -5.52 0.55
N PHE A 70 6.68 -4.55 -0.32
CA PHE A 70 6.89 -4.79 -1.74
C PHE A 70 7.96 -3.86 -2.31
N GLN A 71 8.45 -4.24 -3.48
CA GLN A 71 9.51 -3.53 -4.17
C GLN A 71 9.13 -3.31 -5.62
N ILE A 72 9.47 -2.13 -6.14
CA ILE A 72 9.44 -1.84 -7.57
C ILE A 72 10.79 -2.25 -8.16
N ILE A 73 10.79 -3.21 -9.09
CA ILE A 73 11.99 -3.74 -9.74
C ILE A 73 11.91 -3.58 -11.26
N VAL A 74 13.04 -3.79 -11.93
CA VAL A 74 13.09 -3.93 -13.40
C VAL A 74 13.18 -5.41 -13.74
N GLY A 75 12.15 -5.93 -14.40
CA GLY A 75 12.05 -7.31 -14.88
C GLY A 75 12.74 -7.54 -16.21
N GLU A 76 12.55 -8.75 -16.73
CA GLU A 76 13.06 -9.15 -18.05
C GLU A 76 12.54 -8.21 -19.15
N GLY A 77 13.43 -7.78 -20.05
CA GLY A 77 13.08 -6.84 -21.11
C GLY A 77 12.91 -5.38 -20.66
N GLY A 78 13.39 -5.01 -19.46
CA GLY A 78 13.40 -3.62 -19.01
C GLY A 78 12.01 -3.10 -18.66
N THR A 79 11.10 -3.96 -18.25
CA THR A 79 9.76 -3.62 -17.78
C THR A 79 9.80 -3.36 -16.28
N HIS A 80 9.18 -2.29 -15.80
CA HIS A 80 9.08 -2.10 -14.37
C HIS A 80 7.96 -2.99 -13.80
N MET A 81 8.21 -3.64 -12.67
CA MET A 81 7.30 -4.60 -12.04
C MET A 81 7.21 -4.33 -10.54
N ILE A 82 6.07 -4.69 -9.94
CA ILE A 82 5.89 -4.69 -8.48
C ILE A 82 6.04 -6.13 -7.97
N LYS A 83 6.93 -6.34 -7.00
CA LYS A 83 7.19 -7.64 -6.37
C LYS A 83 6.86 -7.57 -4.88
N THR A 84 5.96 -8.44 -4.43
CA THR A 84 5.72 -8.63 -2.99
C THR A 84 6.92 -9.35 -2.38
N LEU A 85 7.52 -8.78 -1.34
CA LEU A 85 8.64 -9.38 -0.61
C LEU A 85 8.14 -10.13 0.63
N HIS A 86 7.18 -9.53 1.34
CA HIS A 86 6.62 -10.09 2.55
C HIS A 86 5.18 -9.60 2.72
N SER A 87 4.30 -10.45 3.22
CA SER A 87 3.00 -10.00 3.71
C SER A 87 2.57 -10.82 4.91
N THR A 88 2.02 -10.15 5.92
CA THR A 88 1.59 -10.78 7.16
C THR A 88 0.36 -10.09 7.72
N VAL A 89 -0.44 -10.85 8.46
CA VAL A 89 -1.53 -10.32 9.28
C VAL A 89 -1.21 -10.52 10.75
N ARG A 90 -1.43 -9.47 11.52
CA ARG A 90 -1.31 -9.48 12.97
C ARG A 90 -2.64 -9.04 13.58
N SER A 91 -2.89 -9.49 14.80
CA SER A 91 -4.02 -9.06 15.60
C SER A 91 -3.54 -8.27 16.82
N VAL A 92 -4.35 -7.31 17.23
CA VAL A 92 -4.18 -6.53 18.46
C VAL A 92 -5.43 -6.72 19.30
N ASP A 93 -5.23 -7.07 20.57
CA ASP A 93 -6.28 -6.99 21.59
C ASP A 93 -6.47 -5.53 21.99
N ILE A 94 -7.50 -4.89 21.45
CA ILE A 94 -7.92 -3.54 21.82
C ILE A 94 -8.76 -3.68 23.09
N LYS A 95 -8.08 -3.65 24.25
CA LYS A 95 -8.72 -3.68 25.57
C LYS A 95 -9.59 -2.43 25.77
N GLY A 96 -10.85 -2.48 25.36
CA GLY A 96 -11.79 -1.36 25.46
C GLY A 96 -12.77 -1.31 24.28
N LEU A 97 -13.44 -0.18 24.12
CA LEU A 97 -14.27 0.16 22.94
C LEU A 97 -13.52 1.12 21.99
N ASP A 98 -12.20 1.18 22.09
CA ASP A 98 -11.36 2.13 21.35
C ASP A 98 -10.59 1.43 20.24
N TRP A 99 -10.08 2.20 19.27
CA TRP A 99 -9.42 1.70 18.08
C TRP A 99 -7.90 1.81 18.18
N PHE A 100 -7.18 0.83 17.62
CA PHE A 100 -5.76 0.97 17.32
C PHE A 100 -5.61 1.73 16.00
N THR A 101 -5.23 3.00 16.09
CA THR A 101 -5.03 3.88 14.94
C THR A 101 -3.55 4.15 14.76
N LEU A 102 -3.03 3.91 13.56
CA LEU A 102 -1.72 4.42 13.15
C LEU A 102 -1.89 5.90 12.75
N GLN A 103 -1.17 6.82 13.39
CA GLN A 103 -1.29 8.25 13.07
C GLN A 103 -0.24 8.70 12.05
N PHE A 104 0.98 8.17 12.17
CA PHE A 104 2.08 8.51 11.28
C PHE A 104 2.94 7.28 11.02
N CYS A 105 3.21 7.00 9.76
CA CYS A 105 4.14 5.96 9.35
C CYS A 105 5.13 6.56 8.35
N PHE A 106 6.35 6.81 8.81
CA PHE A 106 7.45 7.33 8.00
C PHE A 106 8.74 6.68 8.43
N THR A 107 9.71 6.64 7.52
CA THR A 107 11.09 6.24 7.82
C THR A 107 11.89 7.44 8.31
N GLN A 108 12.91 7.18 9.14
CA GLN A 108 13.85 8.20 9.63
C GLN A 108 14.98 8.42 8.64
#